data_AF-F6GBU4-F1
#
_entry.id   AF-F6GBU4-F1
#
_cell.length_a   1.000
_cell.length_b   1.000
_cell.length_c   1.000
_cell.angle_alpha   90.00
_cell.angle_beta   90.00
_cell.angle_gamma   90.00
#
_symmetry.space_group_name_H-M   'P 1'
#
loop_
_entity.id
_entity.type
_entity.pdbx_description
1 polymer ?
#
loop_
_entity_poly.entity_id
_entity_poly.type
_entity_poly.pdbx_seq_one_letter_code
_entity_poly.pdbx_strand_id
1 'polypeptide(L)'
;MDTLIDWLIKAWDSGNVATLAFAALLLGGFKLNSILSLAQRISGRRRRFLVDALKQDGLDAATRAFLLEELNALLVQRATGIVGSQVYRSTVLALIARSNGELRAGQFARAGRFLQLRDGSRIDVVIRRSDTFEYWATILYGLFLLVLALGLFSLPKLAPPIGNPIAVAGLIALGVATLAFGCFMFAQTVPYTVAKRIAPVLQRLQSPTRHEIAVEPGESRPGEAGLPCLASARASLAARSMA
;
A
#
# COMPACT_ATOMS: atom_id res chain seq x y z
N MET A 1 -22.93 -16.35 23.78
CA MET A 1 -21.85 -15.53 24.36
C MET A 1 -21.38 -16.11 25.69
N ASP A 2 -22.29 -16.70 26.47
CA ASP A 2 -22.00 -17.29 27.79
C ASP A 2 -20.94 -18.40 27.76
N THR A 3 -20.91 -19.23 26.71
CA THR A 3 -19.91 -20.29 26.54
C THR A 3 -18.46 -19.80 26.38
N LEU A 4 -18.26 -18.58 25.86
CA LEU A 4 -16.93 -17.98 25.67
C LEU A 4 -16.42 -17.37 26.98
N ILE A 5 -17.33 -16.78 27.76
CA ILE A 5 -17.04 -16.18 29.06
C ILE A 5 -16.72 -17.27 30.08
N ASP A 6 -17.52 -18.34 30.12
CA ASP A 6 -17.28 -19.50 30.99
C ASP A 6 -15.97 -20.23 30.64
N TRP A 7 -15.62 -20.28 29.35
CA TRP A 7 -14.35 -20.84 28.90
C TRP A 7 -13.15 -19.97 29.31
N LEU A 8 -13.29 -18.64 29.25
CA LEU A 8 -12.25 -17.70 29.71
C LEU A 8 -12.05 -17.80 31.23
N ILE A 9 -13.14 -17.93 31.99
CA ILE A 9 -13.11 -18.08 33.45
C ILE A 9 -12.46 -19.42 33.83
N LYS A 10 -12.78 -20.52 33.14
CA LYS A 10 -12.09 -21.81 33.34
C LYS A 10 -10.61 -21.77 32.94
N ALA A 11 -10.26 -21.06 31.87
CA ALA A 11 -8.86 -20.87 31.47
C ALA A 11 -8.08 -20.03 32.51
N TRP A 12 -8.74 -19.07 33.14
CA TRP A 12 -8.21 -18.27 34.24
C TRP A 12 -8.01 -19.13 35.51
N ASP A 13 -9.03 -19.89 35.91
CA ASP A 13 -9.00 -20.75 37.11
C ASP A 13 -8.01 -21.91 36.99
N SER A 14 -7.77 -22.41 35.78
CA SER A 14 -6.75 -23.45 35.53
C SER A 14 -5.32 -22.92 35.56
N GLY A 15 -5.11 -21.61 35.75
CA GLY A 15 -3.78 -20.97 35.72
C GLY A 15 -3.09 -21.10 34.37
N ASN A 16 -3.82 -21.50 33.33
CA ASN A 16 -3.26 -21.78 32.03
C ASN A 16 -3.21 -20.49 31.21
N VAL A 17 -2.30 -19.59 31.59
CA VAL A 17 -2.10 -18.28 30.94
C VAL A 17 -1.90 -18.42 29.42
N ALA A 18 -1.42 -19.58 28.97
CA ALA A 18 -1.25 -19.92 27.56
C ALA A 18 -2.59 -20.03 26.78
N THR A 19 -3.68 -20.53 27.37
CA THR A 19 -4.98 -20.61 26.69
C THR A 19 -5.65 -19.25 26.57
N LEU A 20 -5.45 -18.36 27.54
CA LEU A 20 -5.87 -16.95 27.47
C LEU A 20 -5.08 -16.17 26.43
N ALA A 21 -3.76 -16.38 26.36
CA ALA A 21 -2.91 -15.83 25.30
C ALA A 21 -3.36 -16.28 23.91
N PHE A 22 -3.62 -17.58 23.77
CA PHE A 22 -4.07 -18.19 22.53
C PHE A 22 -5.47 -17.70 22.11
N ALA A 23 -6.39 -17.52 23.06
CA ALA A 23 -7.71 -16.98 22.79
C ALA A 23 -7.68 -15.49 22.41
N ALA A 24 -6.86 -14.67 23.08
CA ALA A 24 -6.64 -13.28 22.68
C ALA A 24 -5.98 -13.19 21.29
N LEU A 25 -5.04 -14.09 20.98
CA LEU A 25 -4.45 -14.26 19.65
C LEU A 25 -5.46 -14.73 18.61
N LEU A 26 -6.40 -15.60 18.95
CA LEU A 26 -7.45 -16.06 18.03
C LEU A 26 -8.52 -15.00 17.79
N LEU A 27 -8.92 -14.27 18.84
CA LEU A 27 -9.87 -13.14 18.76
C LEU A 27 -9.28 -11.96 17.97
N GLY A 28 -7.97 -11.74 18.05
CA GLY A 28 -7.26 -10.77 17.20
C GLY A 28 -6.81 -11.31 15.83
N GLY A 29 -6.60 -12.63 15.71
CA GLY A 29 -5.72 -13.26 14.71
C GLY A 29 -6.31 -13.53 13.34
N PHE A 30 -7.56 -13.16 13.05
CA PHE A 30 -8.17 -13.37 11.74
C PHE A 30 -7.67 -12.41 10.63
N LYS A 31 -6.37 -12.04 10.64
CA LYS A 31 -5.65 -11.51 9.46
C LYS A 31 -4.47 -12.39 9.05
N LEU A 32 -4.62 -13.72 9.15
CA LEU A 32 -3.71 -14.72 8.57
C LEU A 32 -3.36 -14.43 7.11
N ASN A 33 -4.30 -13.91 6.31
CA ASN A 33 -4.05 -13.50 4.93
C ASN A 33 -2.92 -12.46 4.78
N SER A 34 -2.74 -11.57 5.76
CA SER A 34 -1.63 -10.60 5.72
C SER A 34 -0.27 -11.28 5.95
N ILE A 35 -0.20 -12.24 6.87
CA ILE A 35 1.02 -13.02 7.15
C ILE A 35 1.36 -13.95 5.99
N LEU A 36 0.35 -14.63 5.42
CA LEU A 36 0.53 -15.46 4.21
C LEU A 36 1.03 -14.62 3.03
N SER A 37 0.51 -13.41 2.85
CA SER A 37 0.96 -12.52 1.76
C SER A 37 2.43 -12.08 1.93
N LEU A 38 2.92 -11.97 3.17
CA LEU A 38 4.32 -11.70 3.48
C LEU A 38 5.20 -12.91 3.16
N ALA A 39 4.76 -14.12 3.52
CA ALA A 39 5.48 -15.36 3.19
C ALA A 39 5.58 -15.57 1.66
N GLN A 40 4.50 -15.29 0.92
CA GLN A 40 4.50 -15.37 -0.54
C GLN A 40 5.49 -14.38 -1.19
N ARG A 41 5.63 -13.15 -0.66
CA ARG A 41 6.60 -12.14 -1.15
C ARG A 41 8.06 -12.60 -1.04
N ILE A 42 8.38 -13.48 -0.09
CA ILE A 42 9.75 -13.97 0.15
C ILE A 42 10.11 -15.13 -0.80
N SER A 43 9.11 -15.83 -1.35
CA SER A 43 9.35 -17.01 -2.18
C SER A 43 9.87 -16.63 -3.59
N GLY A 44 11.18 -16.43 -3.71
CA GLY A 44 11.87 -16.23 -5.00
C GLY A 44 11.79 -17.43 -5.97
N ARG A 45 10.96 -18.43 -5.69
CA ARG A 45 10.72 -19.61 -6.53
C ARG A 45 9.97 -19.25 -7.82
N ARG A 46 8.94 -18.40 -7.73
CA ARG A 46 8.13 -18.00 -8.90
C ARG A 46 8.96 -17.28 -9.97
N ARG A 47 9.88 -16.40 -9.57
CA ARG A 47 10.81 -15.72 -10.48
C ARG A 47 11.72 -16.72 -11.20
N ARG A 48 12.31 -17.67 -10.46
CA ARG A 48 13.20 -18.69 -11.04
C ARG A 48 12.45 -19.52 -12.08
N PHE A 49 11.25 -19.98 -11.73
CA PHE A 49 10.39 -20.73 -12.64
C PHE A 49 10.08 -19.98 -13.94
N LEU A 50 9.73 -18.69 -13.87
CA LEU A 50 9.45 -17.88 -15.06
C LEU A 50 10.69 -17.66 -15.93
N VAL A 51 11.85 -17.43 -15.31
CA VAL A 51 13.12 -17.30 -16.04
C VAL A 51 13.50 -18.62 -16.72
N ASP A 52 13.29 -19.75 -16.05
CA ASP A 52 13.60 -21.06 -16.61
C ASP A 52 12.61 -21.47 -17.70
N ALA A 53 11.33 -21.12 -17.58
CA ALA A 53 10.33 -21.31 -18.64
C ALA A 53 10.65 -20.48 -19.90
N LEU A 54 11.16 -19.25 -19.75
CA LEU A 54 11.54 -18.39 -20.87
C LEU A 54 12.77 -18.87 -21.65
N LYS A 55 13.59 -19.73 -21.04
CA LYS A 55 14.78 -20.35 -21.66
C LYS A 55 14.46 -21.58 -22.52
N GLN A 56 13.23 -22.08 -22.49
CA GLN A 56 12.85 -23.24 -23.30
C GLN A 56 12.65 -22.82 -24.76
N ASP A 57 13.41 -23.45 -25.66
CA ASP A 57 13.28 -23.25 -27.11
C ASP A 57 12.09 -24.09 -27.60
N GLY A 58 11.01 -23.41 -27.98
CA GLY A 58 9.75 -24.07 -28.39
C GLY A 58 8.48 -23.38 -27.91
N LEU A 59 8.59 -22.27 -27.16
CA LEU A 59 7.42 -21.48 -26.79
C LEU A 59 6.87 -20.70 -27.98
N ASP A 60 5.54 -20.74 -28.11
CA ASP A 60 4.81 -19.86 -29.00
C ASP A 60 5.05 -18.38 -28.63
N ALA A 61 5.04 -17.49 -29.62
CA ALA A 61 5.33 -16.07 -29.45
C ALA A 61 4.35 -15.41 -28.47
N ALA A 62 3.07 -15.81 -28.49
CA ALA A 62 2.07 -15.29 -27.56
C ALA A 62 2.35 -15.73 -26.11
N THR A 63 2.71 -17.00 -25.90
CA THR A 63 3.07 -17.52 -24.57
C THR A 63 4.31 -16.86 -24.03
N ARG A 64 5.31 -16.62 -24.89
CA ARG A 64 6.55 -15.92 -24.50
C ARG A 64 6.27 -14.48 -24.08
N ALA A 65 5.45 -13.75 -24.83
CA ALA A 65 5.03 -12.39 -24.49
C ALA A 65 4.30 -12.34 -23.13
N PHE A 66 3.40 -13.30 -22.89
CA PHE A 66 2.69 -13.41 -21.60
C PHE A 66 3.65 -13.66 -20.42
N LEU A 67 4.59 -14.60 -20.56
CA LEU A 67 5.58 -14.90 -19.50
C LEU A 67 6.53 -13.73 -19.24
N LEU A 68 6.91 -12.99 -20.28
CA LEU A 68 7.71 -11.76 -20.14
C LEU A 68 6.93 -10.68 -19.38
N GLU A 69 5.66 -10.48 -19.68
CA GLU A 69 4.83 -9.51 -18.98
C GLU A 69 4.64 -9.88 -17.50
N GLU A 70 4.44 -11.17 -17.21
CA GLU A 70 4.35 -11.69 -15.85
C GLU A 70 5.67 -11.53 -15.07
N LEU A 71 6.81 -11.80 -15.73
CA LEU A 71 8.13 -11.56 -15.14
C LEU A 71 8.36 -10.07 -14.86
N ASN A 72 7.99 -9.20 -15.80
CA ASN A 72 8.08 -7.75 -15.65
C ASN A 72 7.17 -7.25 -14.51
N ALA A 73 5.95 -7.79 -14.39
CA ALA A 73 5.05 -7.51 -13.28
C ALA A 73 5.69 -7.84 -11.92
N LEU A 74 6.33 -9.02 -11.80
CA LEU A 74 7.03 -9.40 -10.57
C LEU A 74 8.24 -8.51 -10.28
N LEU A 75 9.00 -8.12 -11.30
CA LEU A 75 10.15 -7.23 -11.12
C LEU A 75 9.72 -5.83 -10.68
N VAL A 76 8.71 -5.25 -11.32
CA VAL A 76 8.13 -3.95 -10.94
C VAL A 76 7.54 -4.03 -9.53
N GLN A 77 6.79 -5.09 -9.21
CA GLN A 77 6.26 -5.31 -7.86
C GLN A 77 7.38 -5.38 -6.82
N ARG A 78 8.51 -6.02 -7.13
CA ARG A 78 9.64 -6.12 -6.21
C ARG A 78 10.38 -4.79 -6.03
N ALA A 79 10.55 -4.03 -7.12
CA ALA A 79 11.25 -2.75 -7.09
C ALA A 79 10.42 -1.63 -6.45
N THR A 80 9.11 -1.61 -6.73
CA THR A 80 8.23 -0.48 -6.38
C THR A 80 7.18 -0.83 -5.33
N GLY A 81 6.89 -2.11 -5.11
CA GLY A 81 5.79 -2.58 -4.27
C GLY A 81 4.41 -2.49 -4.92
N ILE A 82 4.31 -1.96 -6.16
CA ILE A 82 3.05 -1.73 -6.85
C ILE A 82 2.58 -3.03 -7.51
N VAL A 83 1.33 -3.42 -7.24
CA VAL A 83 0.66 -4.57 -7.85
C VAL A 83 -0.44 -4.06 -8.77
N GLY A 84 -0.54 -4.60 -9.98
CA GLY A 84 -1.61 -4.26 -10.92
C GLY A 84 -1.27 -4.49 -12.38
N SER A 85 -2.23 -4.19 -13.26
CA SER A 85 -2.07 -4.28 -14.71
C SER A 85 -0.95 -3.38 -15.23
N GLN A 86 -0.45 -3.66 -16.44
CA GLN A 86 0.58 -2.84 -17.09
C GLN A 86 0.16 -1.37 -17.17
N VAL A 87 -1.10 -1.12 -17.55
CA VAL A 87 -1.71 0.22 -17.64
C VAL A 87 -1.71 0.93 -16.29
N TYR A 88 -2.05 0.23 -15.21
CA TYR A 88 -2.00 0.80 -13.87
C TYR A 88 -0.57 1.16 -13.48
N ARG A 89 0.39 0.26 -13.71
CA ARG A 89 1.81 0.48 -13.40
C ARG A 89 2.39 1.67 -14.16
N SER A 90 2.14 1.77 -15.46
CA SER A 90 2.63 2.89 -16.28
C SER A 90 2.00 4.22 -15.86
N THR A 91 0.71 4.23 -15.53
CA THR A 91 0.01 5.44 -15.04
C THR A 91 0.58 5.91 -13.71
N VAL A 92 0.83 5.00 -12.76
CA VAL A 92 1.45 5.35 -11.48
C VAL A 92 2.87 5.90 -11.68
N LEU A 93 3.68 5.27 -12.53
CA LEU A 93 5.04 5.76 -12.82
C LEU A 93 5.04 7.13 -13.48
N ALA A 94 4.11 7.39 -14.39
CA ALA A 94 3.94 8.70 -15.01
C ALA A 94 3.53 9.78 -13.98
N LEU A 95 2.64 9.44 -13.04
CA LEU A 95 2.24 10.35 -11.95
C LEU A 95 3.41 10.64 -10.99
N ILE A 96 4.21 9.62 -10.65
CA ILE A 96 5.41 9.80 -9.83
C ILE A 96 6.38 10.75 -10.53
N ALA A 97 6.65 10.54 -11.83
CA ALA A 97 7.53 11.40 -12.60
C ALA A 97 7.03 12.85 -12.67
N ARG A 98 5.71 13.06 -12.78
CA ARG A 98 5.09 14.40 -12.78
C ARG A 98 5.05 15.08 -11.41
N SER A 99 5.13 14.31 -10.33
CA SER A 99 4.99 14.83 -8.96
C SER A 99 6.23 15.55 -8.42
N ASN A 100 7.35 15.56 -9.16
CA ASN A 100 8.62 16.16 -8.73
C ASN A 100 9.08 15.73 -7.31
N GLY A 101 8.76 14.50 -6.91
CA GLY A 101 9.17 13.93 -5.61
C GLY A 101 8.13 14.01 -4.49
N GLU A 102 6.98 14.66 -4.71
CA GLU A 102 5.88 14.67 -3.75
C GLU A 102 5.26 13.28 -3.56
N LEU A 103 5.22 12.49 -4.63
CA LEU A 103 4.72 11.12 -4.61
C LEU A 103 5.85 10.09 -4.75
N ARG A 104 5.83 9.07 -3.89
CA ARG A 104 6.79 7.96 -3.92
C ARG A 104 6.09 6.65 -4.25
N ALA A 105 6.77 5.75 -4.96
CA ALA A 105 6.26 4.42 -5.29
C ALA A 105 5.75 3.63 -4.06
N GLY A 106 6.46 3.72 -2.94
CA GLY A 106 6.05 3.07 -1.69
C GLY A 106 4.73 3.59 -1.11
N GLN A 107 4.34 4.84 -1.41
CA GLN A 107 3.05 5.39 -1.01
C GLN A 107 1.92 4.74 -1.82
N PHE A 108 2.08 4.59 -3.14
CA PHE A 108 1.15 3.86 -4.00
C PHE A 108 1.03 2.38 -3.61
N ALA A 109 2.16 1.73 -3.30
CA ALA A 109 2.17 0.34 -2.84
C ALA A 109 1.36 0.15 -1.54
N ARG A 110 1.45 1.10 -0.60
CA ARG A 110 0.70 1.07 0.67
C ARG A 110 -0.76 1.46 0.49
N ALA A 111 -1.06 2.42 -0.38
CA ALA A 111 -2.41 2.88 -0.65
C ALA A 111 -3.20 1.97 -1.61
N GLY A 112 -2.55 0.96 -2.21
CA GLY A 112 -3.11 0.17 -3.32
C GLY A 112 -4.54 -0.34 -3.14
N ARG A 113 -4.94 -0.72 -1.91
CA ARG A 113 -6.33 -1.16 -1.65
C ARG A 113 -7.41 -0.09 -1.85
N PHE A 114 -7.02 1.18 -1.84
CA PHE A 114 -7.89 2.35 -1.97
C PHE A 114 -7.75 3.04 -3.33
N LEU A 115 -6.81 2.60 -4.16
CA LEU A 115 -6.56 3.18 -5.47
C LEU A 115 -7.33 2.40 -6.53
N GLN A 116 -8.10 3.09 -7.35
CA GLN A 116 -8.83 2.50 -8.46
C GLN A 116 -8.48 3.23 -9.75
N LEU A 117 -8.20 2.46 -10.80
CA LEU A 117 -8.02 3.01 -12.13
C LEU A 117 -9.41 3.33 -12.72
N ARG A 118 -9.64 4.59 -13.04
CA ARG A 118 -10.85 5.10 -13.67
C ARG A 118 -10.54 5.54 -15.09
N ASP A 119 -11.41 5.19 -16.03
CA ASP A 119 -11.33 5.58 -17.44
C ASP A 119 -9.97 5.24 -18.10
N GLY A 120 -9.33 4.16 -17.64
CA GLY A 120 -8.06 3.63 -18.17
C GLY A 120 -6.83 4.52 -17.99
N SER A 121 -6.96 5.73 -17.44
CA SER A 121 -5.89 6.74 -17.42
C SER A 121 -5.80 7.57 -16.13
N ARG A 122 -6.83 7.53 -15.28
CA ARG A 122 -6.88 8.29 -14.03
C ARG A 122 -6.88 7.36 -12.83
N ILE A 123 -6.23 7.77 -11.75
CA ILE A 123 -6.18 7.01 -10.51
C ILE A 123 -6.93 7.79 -9.44
N ASP A 124 -8.10 7.29 -9.07
CA ASP A 124 -8.94 7.85 -8.02
C ASP A 124 -8.69 7.13 -6.70
N VAL A 125 -8.74 7.91 -5.61
CA VAL A 125 -8.71 7.37 -4.24
C VAL A 125 -10.15 7.17 -3.77
N VAL A 126 -10.58 5.91 -3.68
CA VAL A 126 -11.94 5.55 -3.25
C VAL A 126 -11.88 5.10 -1.80
N ILE A 127 -12.34 5.96 -0.88
CA ILE A 127 -12.47 5.66 0.54
C ILE A 127 -13.96 5.54 0.87
N ARG A 128 -14.42 4.35 1.26
CA ARG A 128 -15.81 4.12 1.66
C ARG A 128 -16.02 4.50 3.13
N ARG A 129 -17.28 4.73 3.52
CA ARG A 129 -17.65 4.96 4.93
C ARG A 129 -17.26 3.77 5.82
N SER A 130 -17.42 2.55 5.31
CA SER A 130 -16.97 1.32 5.99
C SER A 130 -15.48 1.35 6.33
N ASP A 131 -14.64 1.87 5.44
CA ASP A 131 -13.19 1.89 5.62
C ASP A 131 -12.78 2.89 6.71
N THR A 132 -13.54 3.98 6.83
CA THR A 132 -13.35 4.97 7.88
C THR A 132 -13.76 4.40 9.24
N PHE A 133 -14.85 3.61 9.29
CA PHE A 133 -15.24 2.89 10.50
C PHE A 133 -14.20 1.83 10.88
N GLU A 134 -13.72 1.01 9.92
CA GLU A 134 -12.65 0.02 10.17
C GLU A 134 -11.39 0.68 10.71
N TYR A 135 -11.01 1.84 10.16
CA TYR A 135 -9.86 2.62 10.64
C TYR A 135 -10.00 3.02 12.11
N TRP A 136 -11.12 3.61 12.50
CA TRP A 136 -11.36 4.03 13.88
C TRP A 136 -11.49 2.84 14.84
N ALA A 137 -12.20 1.78 14.43
CA ALA A 137 -12.30 0.56 15.21
C ALA A 137 -10.92 -0.09 15.45
N THR A 138 -10.07 -0.12 14.43
CA THR A 138 -8.69 -0.65 14.52
C THR A 138 -7.84 0.17 15.48
N ILE A 139 -7.95 1.51 15.45
CA ILE A 139 -7.22 2.39 16.38
C ILE A 139 -7.71 2.20 17.81
N LEU A 140 -9.02 2.21 18.04
CA LEU A 140 -9.60 2.04 19.38
C LEU A 140 -9.22 0.68 19.96
N TYR A 141 -9.29 -0.37 19.15
CA TYR A 141 -8.89 -1.71 19.57
C TYR A 141 -7.38 -1.81 19.84
N GLY A 142 -6.54 -1.20 19.00
CA GLY A 142 -5.10 -1.09 19.24
C GLY A 142 -4.77 -0.37 20.55
N LEU A 143 -5.46 0.73 20.84
CA LEU A 143 -5.31 1.48 22.08
C LEU A 143 -5.75 0.65 23.30
N PHE A 144 -6.90 -0.03 23.19
CA PHE A 144 -7.37 -0.96 24.23
C PHE A 144 -6.33 -2.04 24.55
N LEU A 145 -5.73 -2.65 23.53
CA LEU A 145 -4.67 -3.65 23.70
C LEU A 145 -3.42 -3.08 24.39
N LEU A 146 -3.02 -1.85 24.08
CA LEU A 146 -1.89 -1.20 24.76
C LEU A 146 -2.18 -0.99 26.26
N VAL A 147 -3.39 -0.52 26.60
CA VAL A 147 -3.82 -0.36 28.00
C VAL A 147 -3.87 -1.71 28.70
N LEU A 148 -4.40 -2.74 28.04
CA LEU A 148 -4.43 -4.10 28.58
C LEU A 148 -3.02 -4.64 28.82
N ALA A 149 -2.08 -4.43 27.89
CA ALA A 149 -0.69 -4.84 28.04
C ALA A 149 -0.02 -4.15 29.25
N LEU A 150 -0.25 -2.85 29.43
CA LEU A 150 0.22 -2.11 30.61
C LEU A 150 -0.36 -2.66 31.92
N GLY A 151 -1.65 -3.02 31.91
CA GLY A 151 -2.31 -3.68 33.04
C GLY A 151 -1.67 -5.02 33.37
N LEU A 152 -1.38 -5.84 32.35
CA LEU A 152 -0.68 -7.12 32.50
C LEU A 152 0.72 -6.95 33.07
N PHE A 153 1.49 -5.94 32.65
CA PHE A 153 2.81 -5.69 33.24
C PHE A 153 2.74 -5.18 34.69
N SER A 154 1.63 -4.58 35.10
CA SER A 154 1.45 -4.00 36.44
C SER A 154 0.90 -4.99 37.46
N LEU A 155 0.16 -6.01 37.00
CA LEU A 155 -0.49 -7.03 37.83
C LEU A 155 0.45 -7.76 38.82
N PRO A 156 1.68 -8.19 38.46
CA PRO A 156 2.59 -8.86 39.40
C PRO A 156 3.01 -8.00 40.60
N LYS A 157 2.95 -6.66 40.46
CA LYS A 157 3.29 -5.71 41.53
C LYS A 157 2.12 -5.39 42.45
N LEU A 158 0.89 -5.54 41.95
CA LEU A 158 -0.34 -5.16 42.65
C LEU A 158 -1.04 -6.35 43.32
N ALA A 159 -0.82 -7.56 42.81
CA ALA A 159 -1.37 -8.78 43.37
C ALA A 159 -0.55 -9.27 44.58
N PRO A 160 -1.17 -10.02 45.51
CA PRO A 160 -0.43 -10.74 46.55
C PRO A 160 0.66 -11.62 45.91
N PRO A 161 1.77 -11.87 46.61
CA PRO A 161 2.95 -12.51 46.04
C PRO A 161 2.56 -13.83 45.35
N ILE A 162 2.67 -13.82 44.03
CA ILE A 162 2.45 -15.02 43.22
C ILE A 162 3.62 -15.94 43.51
N GLY A 163 3.39 -16.97 44.34
CA GLY A 163 4.44 -17.91 44.76
C GLY A 163 5.00 -18.78 43.63
N ASN A 164 4.37 -18.77 42.45
CA ASN A 164 4.81 -19.53 41.29
C ASN A 164 5.51 -18.63 40.25
N PRO A 165 6.84 -18.73 40.07
CA PRO A 165 7.58 -17.93 39.10
C PRO A 165 7.15 -18.18 37.64
N ILE A 166 6.60 -19.36 37.33
CA ILE A 166 6.09 -19.72 36.00
C ILE A 166 4.87 -18.85 35.65
N ALA A 167 3.99 -18.59 36.62
CA ALA A 167 2.82 -17.74 36.41
C ALA A 167 3.21 -16.28 36.13
N VAL A 168 4.23 -15.77 36.83
CA VAL A 168 4.79 -14.42 36.57
C VAL A 168 5.39 -14.34 35.17
N ALA A 169 6.20 -15.33 34.79
CA ALA A 169 6.78 -15.40 33.45
C ALA A 169 5.70 -15.48 32.35
N GLY A 170 4.65 -16.28 32.56
CA GLY A 170 3.52 -16.39 31.64
C GLY A 170 2.77 -15.08 31.47
N LEU A 171 2.57 -14.33 32.55
CA LEU A 171 1.89 -13.03 32.52
C LEU A 171 2.71 -11.97 31.78
N ILE A 172 4.03 -11.96 31.98
CA ILE A 172 4.95 -11.10 31.23
C ILE A 172 4.93 -11.45 29.74
N ALA A 173 5.00 -12.74 29.39
CA ALA A 173 4.95 -13.20 28.00
C ALA A 173 3.64 -12.80 27.32
N LEU A 174 2.51 -12.94 28.02
CA LEU A 174 1.21 -12.48 27.56
C LEU A 174 1.20 -10.96 27.33
N GLY A 175 1.72 -10.17 28.28
CA GLY A 175 1.85 -8.71 28.13
C GLY A 175 2.66 -8.30 26.89
N VAL A 176 3.79 -8.97 26.64
CA VAL A 176 4.61 -8.75 25.44
C VAL A 176 3.86 -9.09 24.17
N ALA A 177 3.15 -10.22 24.14
CA ALA A 177 2.35 -10.63 22.99
C ALA A 177 1.21 -9.64 22.70
N THR A 178 0.47 -9.21 23.73
CA THR A 178 -0.59 -8.20 23.63
C THR A 178 -0.04 -6.87 23.15
N LEU A 179 1.13 -6.44 23.66
CA LEU A 179 1.81 -5.21 23.22
C LEU A 179 2.18 -5.27 21.75
N ALA A 180 2.83 -6.36 21.32
CA ALA A 180 3.20 -6.58 19.92
C ALA A 180 1.96 -6.56 19.01
N PHE A 181 0.87 -7.16 19.46
CA PHE A 181 -0.39 -7.19 18.72
C PHE A 181 -1.06 -5.81 18.65
N GLY A 182 -1.03 -5.03 19.72
CA GLY A 182 -1.47 -3.62 19.72
C GLY A 182 -0.69 -2.79 18.70
N CYS A 183 0.65 -2.88 18.71
CA CYS A 183 1.50 -2.24 17.70
C CYS A 183 1.19 -2.69 16.27
N PHE A 184 0.93 -3.98 16.07
CA PHE A 184 0.53 -4.52 14.77
C PHE A 184 -0.80 -3.94 14.27
N MET A 185 -1.78 -3.73 15.14
CA MET A 185 -3.04 -3.07 14.77
C MET A 185 -2.81 -1.65 14.26
N PHE A 186 -1.93 -0.87 14.89
CA PHE A 186 -1.54 0.44 14.36
C PHE A 186 -0.88 0.35 12.99
N ALA A 187 0.00 -0.63 12.76
CA ALA A 187 0.62 -0.83 11.46
C ALA A 187 -0.41 -1.11 10.34
N GLN A 188 -1.54 -1.75 10.65
CA GLN A 188 -2.62 -1.98 9.69
C GLN A 188 -3.37 -0.70 9.28
N THR A 189 -3.24 0.40 10.02
CA THR A 189 -3.88 1.68 9.68
C THR A 189 -3.08 2.49 8.65
N VAL A 190 -1.80 2.13 8.41
CA VAL A 190 -0.89 2.81 7.49
C VAL A 190 -1.47 2.94 6.06
N PRO A 191 -2.06 1.90 5.43
CA PRO A 191 -2.67 2.03 4.12
C PRO A 191 -3.71 3.14 4.02
N TYR A 192 -4.54 3.32 5.06
CA TYR A 192 -5.61 4.31 5.07
C TYR A 192 -5.04 5.73 5.19
N THR A 193 -4.11 5.94 6.13
CA THR A 193 -3.48 7.25 6.33
C THR A 193 -2.69 7.69 5.10
N VAL A 194 -1.98 6.76 4.46
CA VAL A 194 -1.25 7.02 3.22
C VAL A 194 -2.21 7.37 2.08
N ALA A 195 -3.29 6.60 1.88
CA ALA A 195 -4.28 6.90 0.84
C ALA A 195 -4.90 8.30 1.02
N LYS A 196 -5.27 8.67 2.24
CA LYS A 196 -5.80 9.99 2.56
C LYS A 196 -4.81 11.13 2.26
N ARG A 197 -3.50 10.89 2.46
CA ARG A 197 -2.45 11.87 2.15
C ARG A 197 -2.16 12.02 0.65
N ILE A 198 -2.22 10.93 -0.12
CA ILE A 198 -1.99 10.96 -1.56
C ILE A 198 -3.17 11.61 -2.30
N ALA A 199 -4.40 11.43 -1.81
CA ALA A 199 -5.62 11.93 -2.47
C ALA A 199 -5.56 13.40 -2.94
N PRO A 200 -5.22 14.40 -2.10
CA PRO A 200 -5.15 15.79 -2.56
C PRO A 200 -4.04 16.03 -3.60
N VAL A 201 -2.93 15.32 -3.51
CA VAL A 201 -1.81 15.45 -4.46
C VAL A 201 -2.19 14.87 -5.82
N LEU A 202 -2.84 13.69 -5.83
CA LEU A 202 -3.37 13.08 -7.06
C LEU A 202 -4.37 13.99 -7.75
N GLN A 203 -5.30 14.57 -6.99
CA GLN A 203 -6.28 15.51 -7.53
C GLN A 203 -5.61 16.72 -8.19
N ARG A 204 -4.58 17.32 -7.56
CA ARG A 204 -3.83 18.44 -8.14
C ARG A 204 -3.12 18.06 -9.43
N LEU A 205 -2.44 16.91 -9.46
CA LEU A 205 -1.67 16.46 -10.64
C LEU A 205 -2.55 16.00 -11.81
N GLN A 206 -3.79 15.60 -11.54
CA GLN A 206 -4.74 15.12 -12.55
C GLN A 206 -5.82 16.16 -12.91
N SER A 207 -5.88 17.28 -12.18
CA SER A 207 -6.72 18.41 -12.55
C SER A 207 -6.23 18.95 -13.90
N PRO A 208 -7.11 19.15 -14.89
CA PRO A 208 -6.73 19.88 -16.09
C PRO A 208 -6.26 21.25 -15.63
N THR A 209 -4.98 21.54 -15.85
CA THR A 209 -4.39 22.82 -15.51
C THR A 209 -5.25 23.89 -16.17
N ARG A 210 -5.94 24.73 -15.37
CA ARG A 210 -6.36 26.06 -15.80
C ARG A 210 -5.08 26.86 -16.06
N HIS A 211 -4.42 26.55 -17.16
CA HIS A 211 -3.63 27.50 -17.91
C HIS A 211 -4.45 27.85 -19.14
N GLU A 212 -5.69 28.32 -18.89
CA GLU A 212 -6.23 29.34 -19.75
C GLU A 212 -5.38 30.56 -19.44
N ILE A 213 -4.37 30.72 -20.29
CA ILE A 213 -3.61 31.93 -20.41
C ILE A 213 -4.67 33.02 -20.60
N ALA A 214 -4.88 33.86 -19.59
CA ALA A 214 -5.44 35.17 -19.82
C ALA A 214 -4.42 35.93 -20.67
N VAL A 215 -4.40 35.64 -21.97
CA VAL A 215 -3.96 36.62 -22.95
C VAL A 215 -5.11 37.61 -22.95
N GLU A 216 -4.91 38.73 -22.28
CA GLU A 216 -5.78 39.89 -22.44
C GLU A 216 -6.06 40.07 -23.94
N PRO A 217 -7.31 40.33 -24.35
CA PRO A 217 -7.59 40.78 -25.70
C PRO A 217 -7.00 42.19 -25.85
N GLY A 218 -5.68 42.24 -26.06
CA GLY A 218 -4.93 43.42 -26.42
C GLY A 218 -5.35 43.83 -27.82
N GLU A 219 -6.40 44.64 -27.85
CA GLU A 219 -6.52 45.83 -28.68
C GLU A 219 -5.95 45.68 -30.10
N SER A 220 -6.84 45.26 -30.98
CA SER A 220 -6.73 45.44 -32.43
C SER A 220 -6.41 46.90 -32.75
N ARG A 221 -5.15 47.19 -33.07
CA ARG A 221 -4.76 48.38 -33.83
C ARG A 221 -4.67 48.01 -35.31
N PRO A 222 -5.44 48.68 -36.19
CA PRO A 222 -5.31 48.52 -37.62
C PRO A 222 -4.15 49.39 -38.12
N GLY A 223 -3.33 48.82 -39.00
CA GLY A 223 -2.37 49.54 -39.81
C GLY A 223 -0.94 49.44 -39.31
N GLU A 224 -0.17 48.53 -39.90
CA GLU A 224 1.03 48.92 -40.63
C GLU A 224 1.47 47.82 -41.58
N ALA A 225 1.74 48.25 -42.79
CA ALA A 225 2.28 47.45 -43.88
C ALA A 225 3.75 47.10 -43.62
N GLY A 226 4.20 45.97 -44.13
CA GLY A 226 5.61 45.81 -44.49
C GLY A 226 6.30 44.56 -43.98
N LEU A 227 6.29 43.55 -44.84
CA LEU A 227 7.48 42.90 -45.42
C LEU A 227 7.64 41.39 -45.18
N PRO A 228 7.95 40.64 -46.25
CA PRO A 228 8.05 39.19 -46.25
C PRO A 228 9.49 38.76 -46.00
N CYS A 229 9.73 37.80 -45.13
CA CYS A 229 10.88 36.90 -45.21
C CYS A 229 10.76 35.83 -44.14
N LEU A 230 10.90 34.56 -44.58
CA LEU A 230 11.26 33.34 -43.83
C LEU A 230 10.56 32.08 -44.38
N ALA A 231 10.08 32.12 -45.62
CA ALA A 231 9.75 30.92 -46.40
C ALA A 231 10.99 30.19 -46.96
N SER A 232 12.21 30.69 -46.77
CA SER A 232 13.44 30.12 -47.38
C SER A 232 14.26 29.17 -46.50
N ALA A 233 13.92 28.96 -45.22
CA ALA A 233 14.72 28.09 -44.34
C ALA A 233 14.34 26.59 -44.39
N ARG A 234 13.25 26.22 -45.08
CA ARG A 234 12.83 24.80 -45.22
C ARG A 234 13.36 24.10 -46.48
N ALA A 235 14.02 24.81 -47.39
CA ALA A 235 14.58 24.22 -48.61
C ALA A 235 16.00 23.63 -48.43
N SER A 236 16.69 23.88 -47.30
CA SER A 236 18.09 23.45 -47.10
C SER A 236 18.28 22.14 -46.32
N LEU A 237 17.21 21.52 -45.79
CA LEU A 237 17.30 20.25 -45.06
C LEU A 237 16.91 19.02 -45.89
N ALA A 238 16.33 19.20 -47.08
CA ALA A 238 16.04 18.10 -48.01
C ALA A 238 17.26 17.66 -48.85
N ALA A 239 18.36 18.42 -48.82
CA ALA A 239 19.57 18.11 -49.61
C ALA A 239 20.66 17.35 -48.82
N ARG A 240 20.37 16.88 -47.59
CA ARG A 240 21.35 16.17 -46.73
C ARG A 240 21.04 14.71 -46.46
N SER A 241 20.05 14.12 -47.15
CA SER A 241 19.70 12.69 -47.03
C SER A 241 20.05 11.83 -48.25
N MET A 242 20.95 12.29 -49.12
CA MET A 242 21.42 11.53 -50.29
C MET A 242 22.93 11.65 -50.54
N ALA A 243 23.72 11.62 -49.46
CA ALA A 243 25.17 11.39 -49.53
C ALA A 243 25.57 10.35 -48.48
#